data_AF-A0A420MH34-F1
#
_entry.id   AF-A0A420MH34-F1
#
_cell.length_a   1.000
_cell.length_b   1.000
_cell.length_c   1.000
_cell.angle_alpha   90.00
_cell.angle_beta   90.00
_cell.angle_gamma   90.00
#
_symmetry.space_group_name_H-M   'P 1'
#
loop_
_entity.id
_entity.type
_entity.pdbx_description
1 polymer ?
#
loop_
_entity_poly.entity_id
_entity_poly.type
_entity_poly.pdbx_seq_one_letter_code
_entity_poly.pdbx_strand_id
1 'polypeptide(L)'
;MTKQQESSDSPRWLKYIEEMIEEEEDEVDSEAIYYEIVRDLLLSEQDLDKAVSEAIQRFYDHYVAGFSEEDLGGREPPEYDAGGYLNSIAVIVFELVAKIPFTDPKQDMLSKFLIGIAKNAADSFDEKNPRFVCWSWGIQAAAVERWNACHIDAGRLDREGPAVDGAIDIWLSTTALIAKLFQADLLGAYGPLWLTYDFIRAFKTHTDGDYTKHPVRQAQILAVANYILLAGEAFAQDAKISSPERRYDLDAENWKLWASKLKEISDTVNEDVRWDLKGKTQKAYEKMVELYPEAFSSN
;
A
#
# COMPACT_ATOMS: atom_id res chain seq x y z
N MET A 1 -0.64 10.70 -49.29
CA MET A 1 -1.27 9.98 -48.17
C MET A 1 -0.18 9.69 -47.16
N THR A 2 -0.10 10.53 -46.15
CA THR A 2 0.90 10.46 -45.09
C THR A 2 0.46 9.36 -44.13
N LYS A 3 1.24 8.29 -44.02
CA LYS A 3 1.10 7.33 -42.91
C LYS A 3 1.40 8.09 -41.62
N GLN A 4 0.41 8.30 -40.77
CA GLN A 4 0.65 8.61 -39.38
C GLN A 4 1.29 7.37 -38.74
N GLN A 5 2.49 7.53 -38.21
CA GLN A 5 3.05 6.63 -37.21
C GLN A 5 2.16 6.74 -35.97
N GLU A 6 1.41 5.69 -35.65
CA GLU A 6 0.88 5.50 -34.30
C GLU A 6 2.07 5.18 -33.39
N SER A 7 2.49 6.14 -32.58
CA SER A 7 3.36 5.88 -31.44
C SER A 7 2.51 5.22 -30.35
N SER A 8 2.71 3.91 -30.15
CA SER A 8 2.12 3.09 -29.08
C SER A 8 2.75 3.42 -27.70
N ASP A 9 2.59 4.65 -27.22
CA ASP A 9 3.23 5.14 -25.98
C ASP A 9 2.27 5.19 -24.76
N SER A 10 1.21 4.37 -24.72
CA SER A 10 0.37 4.26 -23.52
C SER A 10 1.19 3.74 -22.31
N PRO A 11 1.03 4.32 -21.10
CA PRO A 11 1.70 3.85 -19.89
C PRO A 11 1.42 2.37 -19.58
N ARG A 12 2.38 1.68 -18.96
CA ARG A 12 2.27 0.24 -18.63
C ARG A 12 1.00 -0.10 -17.84
N TRP A 13 0.62 0.74 -16.87
CA TRP A 13 -0.57 0.52 -16.06
C TRP A 13 -1.85 0.65 -16.89
N LEU A 14 -1.89 1.55 -17.87
CA LEU A 14 -3.07 1.78 -18.71
C LEU A 14 -3.26 0.61 -19.68
N LYS A 15 -2.19 0.18 -20.35
CA LYS A 15 -2.22 -1.02 -21.21
C LYS A 15 -2.75 -2.24 -20.45
N TYR A 16 -2.24 -2.43 -19.23
CA TYR A 16 -2.69 -3.54 -18.38
C TYR A 16 -4.18 -3.44 -18.01
N ILE A 17 -4.67 -2.25 -17.63
CA ILE A 17 -6.11 -2.07 -17.34
C ILE A 17 -6.97 -2.36 -18.57
N GLU A 18 -6.57 -1.84 -19.74
CA GLU A 18 -7.30 -2.04 -20.99
C GLU A 18 -7.35 -3.54 -21.35
N GLU A 19 -6.23 -4.25 -21.24
CA GLU A 19 -6.14 -5.71 -21.42
C GLU A 19 -7.08 -6.45 -20.45
N MET A 20 -7.08 -6.11 -19.15
CA MET A 20 -7.96 -6.78 -18.19
C MET A 20 -9.45 -6.50 -18.44
N ILE A 21 -9.81 -5.28 -18.85
CA ILE A 21 -11.21 -4.98 -19.20
C ILE A 21 -11.67 -5.82 -20.39
N GLU A 22 -10.83 -5.98 -21.41
CA GLU A 22 -11.13 -6.84 -22.57
C GLU A 22 -11.23 -8.32 -22.18
N GLU A 23 -10.35 -8.81 -21.29
CA GLU A 23 -10.40 -10.20 -20.80
C GLU A 23 -11.67 -10.49 -19.97
N GLU A 24 -12.18 -9.50 -19.23
CA GLU A 24 -13.35 -9.62 -18.36
C GLU A 24 -14.70 -9.39 -19.09
N GLU A 25 -14.72 -8.94 -20.34
CA GLU A 25 -15.95 -8.53 -21.05
C GLU A 25 -16.95 -9.69 -21.25
N ASP A 26 -16.45 -10.92 -21.44
CA ASP A 26 -17.25 -12.12 -21.72
C ASP A 26 -17.40 -13.05 -20.48
N GLU A 27 -16.85 -12.67 -19.32
CA GLU A 27 -16.89 -13.49 -18.11
C GLU A 27 -18.24 -13.40 -17.38
N VAL A 28 -18.70 -14.53 -16.84
CA VAL A 28 -20.02 -14.63 -16.18
C VAL A 28 -20.07 -13.80 -14.89
N ASP A 29 -18.96 -13.75 -14.15
CA ASP A 29 -18.78 -12.95 -12.93
C ASP A 29 -17.75 -11.84 -13.19
N SER A 30 -17.97 -11.05 -14.24
CA SER A 30 -17.03 -10.03 -14.74
C SER A 30 -16.60 -9.01 -13.68
N GLU A 31 -15.29 -8.80 -13.54
CA GLU A 31 -14.69 -7.76 -12.71
C GLU A 31 -14.38 -6.46 -13.50
N ALA A 32 -14.77 -6.38 -14.78
CA ALA A 32 -14.45 -5.26 -15.68
C ALA A 32 -14.78 -3.88 -15.09
N ILE A 33 -15.91 -3.76 -14.40
CA ILE A 33 -16.36 -2.51 -13.77
C ILE A 33 -15.37 -1.97 -12.74
N TYR A 34 -14.66 -2.83 -12.00
CA TYR A 34 -13.66 -2.40 -11.03
C TYR A 34 -12.42 -1.84 -11.73
N TYR A 35 -11.98 -2.49 -12.81
CA TYR A 35 -10.91 -1.97 -13.66
C TYR A 35 -11.29 -0.63 -14.28
N GLU A 36 -12.52 -0.47 -14.77
CA GLU A 36 -13.01 0.80 -15.30
C GLU A 36 -13.05 1.92 -14.26
N ILE A 37 -13.54 1.64 -13.04
CA ILE A 37 -13.55 2.62 -11.94
C ILE A 37 -12.14 3.14 -11.67
N VAL A 38 -11.16 2.23 -11.58
CA VAL A 38 -9.78 2.62 -11.30
C VAL A 38 -9.14 3.29 -12.52
N ARG A 39 -9.44 2.85 -13.74
CA ARG A 39 -9.00 3.52 -14.98
C ARG A 39 -9.40 4.98 -15.00
N ASP A 40 -10.69 5.22 -14.81
CA ASP A 40 -11.30 6.54 -14.95
C ASP A 40 -10.84 7.46 -13.81
N LEU A 41 -10.63 6.90 -12.61
CA LEU A 41 -9.95 7.59 -11.51
C LEU A 41 -8.54 8.05 -11.95
N LEU A 42 -7.71 7.15 -12.47
CA LEU A 42 -6.31 7.43 -12.83
C LEU A 42 -6.15 8.35 -14.05
N LEU A 43 -7.14 8.38 -14.94
CA LEU A 43 -7.20 9.27 -16.10
C LEU A 43 -7.84 10.63 -15.79
N SER A 44 -8.45 10.79 -14.61
CA SER A 44 -9.16 12.02 -14.26
C SER A 44 -8.23 13.23 -14.20
N GLU A 45 -8.62 14.29 -14.92
CA GLU A 45 -7.98 15.61 -14.87
C GLU A 45 -8.59 16.52 -13.78
N GLN A 46 -9.54 16.00 -13.01
CA GLN A 46 -10.21 16.76 -11.95
C GLN A 46 -9.31 16.94 -10.72
N ASP A 47 -9.78 17.77 -9.78
CA ASP A 47 -9.20 17.81 -8.44
C ASP A 47 -9.22 16.42 -7.79
N LEU A 48 -8.15 16.09 -7.09
CA LEU A 48 -7.90 14.79 -6.49
C LEU A 48 -9.07 14.32 -5.62
N ASP A 49 -9.59 15.19 -4.75
CA ASP A 49 -10.63 14.79 -3.80
C ASP A 49 -11.97 14.59 -4.51
N LYS A 50 -12.22 15.33 -5.60
CA LYS A 50 -13.40 15.14 -6.45
C LYS A 50 -13.33 13.83 -7.24
N ALA A 51 -12.20 13.56 -7.90
CA ALA A 51 -11.99 12.33 -8.65
C ALA A 51 -12.13 11.08 -7.77
N VAL A 52 -11.52 11.10 -6.58
CA VAL A 52 -11.63 10.03 -5.59
C VAL A 52 -13.08 9.85 -5.12
N SER A 53 -13.79 10.93 -4.81
CA SER A 53 -15.18 10.85 -4.34
C SER A 53 -16.12 10.28 -5.40
N GLU A 54 -15.97 10.68 -6.67
CA GLU A 54 -16.76 10.15 -7.79
C GLU A 54 -16.48 8.66 -8.02
N ALA A 55 -15.21 8.23 -7.93
CA ALA A 55 -14.85 6.82 -8.05
C ALA A 55 -15.43 5.98 -6.89
N ILE A 56 -15.38 6.48 -5.66
CA ILE A 56 -15.97 5.82 -4.49
C ILE A 56 -17.47 5.65 -4.67
N GLN A 57 -18.15 6.70 -5.14
CA GLN A 57 -19.59 6.64 -5.38
C GLN A 57 -19.93 5.59 -6.44
N ARG A 58 -19.15 5.51 -7.52
CA ARG A 58 -19.36 4.49 -8.57
C ARG A 58 -19.16 3.06 -8.04
N PHE A 59 -18.19 2.84 -7.15
CA PHE A 59 -18.02 1.56 -6.46
C PHE A 59 -19.23 1.22 -5.59
N TYR A 60 -19.74 2.17 -4.80
CA TYR A 60 -20.94 1.95 -3.98
C TYR A 60 -22.19 1.71 -4.81
N ASP A 61 -22.38 2.47 -5.88
CA ASP A 61 -23.52 2.31 -6.79
C ASP A 61 -23.50 0.92 -7.43
N HIS A 62 -22.31 0.42 -7.81
CA HIS A 62 -22.16 -0.93 -8.34
C HIS A 62 -22.54 -2.01 -7.29
N TYR A 63 -22.03 -1.90 -6.06
CA TYR A 63 -22.39 -2.81 -4.97
C TYR A 63 -23.91 -2.82 -4.73
N VAL A 64 -24.55 -1.64 -4.68
CA VAL A 64 -25.99 -1.48 -4.45
C VAL A 64 -26.83 -1.99 -5.62
N ALA A 65 -26.39 -1.80 -6.86
CA ALA A 65 -27.09 -2.30 -8.04
C ALA A 65 -27.27 -3.82 -7.98
N GLY A 66 -26.28 -4.55 -7.44
CA GLY A 66 -26.36 -5.99 -7.20
C GLY A 66 -27.46 -6.45 -6.22
N PHE A 67 -28.12 -5.53 -5.51
CA PHE A 67 -29.31 -5.82 -4.66
C PHE A 67 -30.64 -5.45 -5.33
N SER A 68 -30.60 -4.78 -6.49
CA SER A 68 -31.80 -4.34 -7.22
C SER A 68 -32.32 -5.40 -8.20
N GLU A 69 -31.54 -6.44 -8.46
CA GLU A 69 -31.93 -7.61 -9.26
C GLU A 69 -32.60 -8.65 -8.33
N GLU A 70 -33.72 -9.24 -8.76
CA GLU A 70 -34.75 -9.95 -7.95
C GLU A 70 -34.27 -11.18 -7.13
N ASP A 71 -32.99 -11.51 -7.15
CA ASP A 71 -32.42 -12.61 -6.42
C ASP A 71 -31.30 -12.09 -5.52
N LEU A 72 -31.47 -12.15 -4.19
CA LEU A 72 -30.41 -11.82 -3.22
C LEU A 72 -29.21 -12.81 -3.30
N GLY A 73 -29.10 -13.61 -4.36
CA GLY A 73 -27.87 -14.26 -4.82
C GLY A 73 -27.18 -15.13 -3.79
N GLY A 74 -27.93 -15.75 -2.86
CA GLY A 74 -27.33 -16.52 -1.77
C GLY A 74 -26.39 -15.70 -0.85
N ARG A 75 -26.48 -14.37 -0.85
CA ARG A 75 -25.68 -13.48 0.00
C ARG A 75 -26.14 -13.64 1.44
N GLU A 76 -25.23 -14.09 2.30
CA GLU A 76 -25.54 -14.32 3.71
C GLU A 76 -25.15 -13.11 4.59
N PRO A 77 -25.93 -12.80 5.63
CA PRO A 77 -25.54 -11.84 6.66
C PRO A 77 -24.19 -12.23 7.32
N PRO A 78 -23.45 -11.28 7.89
CA PRO A 78 -23.82 -9.87 8.11
C PRO A 78 -23.32 -8.91 7.03
N GLU A 79 -22.44 -9.37 6.12
CA GLU A 79 -21.72 -8.48 5.18
C GLU A 79 -22.31 -8.47 3.78
N TYR A 80 -23.19 -9.43 3.45
CA TYR A 80 -23.81 -9.57 2.14
C TYR A 80 -22.80 -9.36 1.00
N ASP A 81 -21.69 -10.08 1.10
CA ASP A 81 -20.54 -10.09 0.19
C ASP A 81 -19.71 -8.78 0.09
N ALA A 82 -19.96 -7.79 0.96
CA ALA A 82 -19.22 -6.52 0.92
C ALA A 82 -17.69 -6.70 1.02
N GLY A 83 -17.22 -7.69 1.78
CA GLY A 83 -15.81 -8.05 1.84
C GLY A 83 -15.23 -8.58 0.52
N GLY A 84 -16.02 -9.33 -0.27
CA GLY A 84 -15.63 -9.82 -1.59
C GLY A 84 -15.45 -8.66 -2.59
N TYR A 85 -16.43 -7.78 -2.69
CA TYR A 85 -16.37 -6.57 -3.52
C TYR A 85 -15.16 -5.69 -3.15
N LEU A 86 -14.91 -5.53 -1.85
CA LEU A 86 -13.76 -4.77 -1.36
C LEU A 86 -12.43 -5.48 -1.68
N ASN A 87 -12.40 -6.81 -1.65
CA ASN A 87 -11.22 -7.58 -2.00
C ASN A 87 -10.86 -7.42 -3.48
N SER A 88 -11.82 -7.60 -4.40
CA SER A 88 -11.59 -7.47 -5.85
C SER A 88 -10.98 -6.11 -6.20
N ILE A 89 -11.60 -5.02 -5.74
CA ILE A 89 -11.07 -3.69 -6.04
C ILE A 89 -9.73 -3.40 -5.34
N ALA A 90 -9.50 -3.96 -4.15
CA ALA A 90 -8.21 -3.84 -3.47
C ALA A 90 -7.10 -4.59 -4.22
N VAL A 91 -7.36 -5.79 -4.74
CA VAL A 91 -6.39 -6.57 -5.56
C VAL A 91 -5.96 -5.74 -6.76
N ILE A 92 -6.92 -5.18 -7.51
CA ILE A 92 -6.65 -4.32 -8.69
C ILE A 92 -5.80 -3.11 -8.30
N VAL A 93 -6.13 -2.43 -7.20
CA VAL A 93 -5.32 -1.30 -6.71
C VAL A 93 -3.88 -1.74 -6.40
N PHE A 94 -3.69 -2.89 -5.74
CA PHE A 94 -2.37 -3.42 -5.45
C PHE A 94 -1.58 -3.81 -6.71
N GLU A 95 -2.24 -4.28 -7.76
CA GLU A 95 -1.61 -4.58 -9.04
C GLU A 95 -1.16 -3.31 -9.77
N LEU A 96 -1.93 -2.24 -9.64
CA LEU A 96 -1.66 -0.98 -10.30
C LEU A 96 -0.57 -0.17 -9.61
N VAL A 97 -0.53 -0.13 -8.28
CA VAL A 97 0.61 0.50 -7.57
C VAL A 97 1.94 -0.15 -7.95
N ALA A 98 1.95 -1.44 -8.29
CA ALA A 98 3.12 -2.18 -8.77
C ALA A 98 3.49 -1.88 -10.24
N LYS A 99 2.60 -1.27 -11.03
CA LYS A 99 2.82 -0.93 -12.44
C LYS A 99 3.01 0.58 -12.67
N ILE A 100 2.76 1.39 -11.65
CA ILE A 100 2.95 2.83 -11.63
C ILE A 100 4.30 3.13 -10.95
N PRO A 101 5.12 4.07 -11.46
CA PRO A 101 6.35 4.46 -10.79
C PRO A 101 6.10 4.90 -9.34
N PHE A 102 7.00 4.55 -8.42
CA PHE A 102 6.86 4.85 -6.99
C PHE A 102 6.69 6.35 -6.70
N THR A 103 7.25 7.21 -7.55
CA THR A 103 7.22 8.68 -7.39
C THR A 103 6.04 9.35 -8.08
N ASP A 104 5.19 8.59 -8.79
CA ASP A 104 4.05 9.16 -9.51
C ASP A 104 2.91 9.53 -8.52
N PRO A 105 2.30 10.72 -8.64
CA PRO A 105 1.16 11.14 -7.81
C PRO A 105 -0.04 10.19 -7.85
N LYS A 106 -0.18 9.35 -8.88
CA LYS A 106 -1.23 8.32 -8.95
C LYS A 106 -1.17 7.31 -7.82
N GLN A 107 0.01 7.10 -7.22
CA GLN A 107 0.15 6.30 -5.99
C GLN A 107 -0.73 6.85 -4.86
N ASP A 108 -0.84 8.17 -4.75
CA ASP A 108 -1.69 8.82 -3.74
C ASP A 108 -3.18 8.67 -4.08
N MET A 109 -3.55 8.79 -5.37
CA MET A 109 -4.93 8.59 -5.84
C MET A 109 -5.48 7.22 -5.42
N LEU A 110 -4.71 6.17 -5.70
CA LEU A 110 -5.08 4.79 -5.38
C LEU A 110 -5.20 4.55 -3.88
N SER A 111 -4.27 5.09 -3.08
CA SER A 111 -4.33 4.96 -1.63
C SER A 111 -5.52 5.70 -1.02
N LYS A 112 -5.80 6.93 -1.48
CA LYS A 112 -6.95 7.73 -1.04
C LYS A 112 -8.28 7.06 -1.42
N PHE A 113 -8.33 6.43 -2.59
CA PHE A 113 -9.49 5.70 -3.07
C PHE A 113 -9.86 4.54 -2.14
N LEU A 114 -8.95 3.59 -1.87
CA LEU A 114 -9.23 2.47 -0.96
C LEU A 114 -9.57 2.95 0.46
N ILE A 115 -8.81 3.93 0.98
CA ILE A 115 -9.07 4.48 2.31
C ILE A 115 -10.45 5.14 2.36
N GLY A 116 -10.84 5.85 1.29
CA GLY A 116 -12.13 6.51 1.19
C GLY A 116 -13.30 5.53 1.09
N ILE A 117 -13.15 4.41 0.37
CA ILE A 117 -14.15 3.33 0.35
C ILE A 117 -14.42 2.82 1.76
N ALA A 118 -13.38 2.60 2.57
CA ALA A 118 -13.55 2.11 3.92
C ALA A 118 -14.15 3.17 4.86
N LYS A 119 -13.65 4.41 4.81
CA LYS A 119 -14.07 5.50 5.70
C LYS A 119 -15.49 6.02 5.45
N ASN A 120 -15.98 5.92 4.21
CA ASN A 120 -17.29 6.44 3.83
C ASN A 120 -18.37 5.35 3.81
N ALA A 121 -18.02 4.11 4.18
CA ALA A 121 -18.96 3.01 4.28
C ALA A 121 -19.99 3.24 5.39
N ALA A 122 -21.13 2.58 5.29
CA ALA A 122 -22.14 2.59 6.34
C ALA A 122 -21.69 1.74 7.54
N ASP A 123 -22.11 2.15 8.74
CA ASP A 123 -21.82 1.42 9.99
C ASP A 123 -22.49 0.03 10.05
N SER A 124 -23.63 -0.11 9.37
CA SER A 124 -24.43 -1.34 9.36
C SER A 124 -25.22 -1.46 8.07
N PHE A 125 -25.50 -2.71 7.67
CA PHE A 125 -26.28 -3.01 6.49
C PHE A 125 -27.79 -2.85 6.74
N ASP A 126 -28.52 -2.34 5.75
CA ASP A 126 -29.99 -2.21 5.77
C ASP A 126 -30.57 -2.77 4.47
N GLU A 127 -31.33 -3.87 4.56
CA GLU A 127 -31.96 -4.52 3.40
C GLU A 127 -32.95 -3.60 2.64
N LYS A 128 -33.56 -2.61 3.30
CA LYS A 128 -34.53 -1.70 2.66
C LYS A 128 -33.86 -0.54 1.94
N ASN A 129 -32.64 -0.21 2.33
CA ASN A 129 -31.84 0.84 1.75
C ASN A 129 -30.38 0.38 1.74
N PRO A 130 -30.03 -0.58 0.86
CA PRO A 130 -28.72 -1.19 0.87
C PRO A 130 -27.66 -0.13 0.65
N ARG A 131 -26.62 -0.18 1.48
CA ARG A 131 -25.42 0.65 1.38
C ARG A 131 -24.22 -0.24 1.61
N PHE A 132 -23.11 0.09 0.98
CA PHE A 132 -21.86 -0.61 1.22
C PHE A 132 -21.44 -0.48 2.67
N VAL A 133 -21.00 -1.59 3.25
CA VAL A 133 -20.51 -1.69 4.62
C VAL A 133 -19.07 -2.20 4.61
N CYS A 134 -18.16 -1.59 5.38
CA CYS A 134 -16.73 -1.88 5.26
C CYS A 134 -16.30 -3.08 6.10
N TRP A 135 -15.97 -4.20 5.44
CA TRP A 135 -15.44 -5.39 6.09
C TRP A 135 -13.95 -5.49 5.78
N SER A 136 -13.11 -5.09 6.76
CA SER A 136 -11.67 -4.86 6.55
C SER A 136 -10.89 -6.08 6.05
N TRP A 137 -11.44 -7.29 6.19
CA TRP A 137 -10.79 -8.51 5.71
C TRP A 137 -10.49 -8.45 4.20
N GLY A 138 -11.35 -7.80 3.40
CA GLY A 138 -11.13 -7.70 1.94
C GLY A 138 -9.84 -6.97 1.57
N ILE A 139 -9.55 -5.84 2.25
CA ILE A 139 -8.28 -5.12 2.11
C ILE A 139 -7.11 -5.93 2.68
N GLN A 140 -7.33 -6.58 3.84
CA GLN A 140 -6.28 -7.36 4.50
C GLN A 140 -5.83 -8.54 3.64
N ALA A 141 -6.76 -9.27 3.02
CA ALA A 141 -6.46 -10.39 2.13
C ALA A 141 -5.61 -9.95 0.93
N ALA A 142 -6.01 -8.88 0.23
CA ALA A 142 -5.25 -8.33 -0.88
C ALA A 142 -3.84 -7.87 -0.44
N ALA A 143 -3.74 -7.25 0.74
CA ALA A 143 -2.47 -6.79 1.28
C ALA A 143 -1.53 -7.95 1.66
N VAL A 144 -2.03 -9.04 2.24
CA VAL A 144 -1.24 -10.24 2.62
C VAL A 144 -0.49 -10.79 1.42
N GLU A 145 -1.20 -11.02 0.31
CA GLU A 145 -0.62 -11.64 -0.88
C GLU A 145 0.52 -10.80 -1.46
N ARG A 146 0.31 -9.48 -1.48
CA ARG A 146 1.22 -8.52 -2.12
C ARG A 146 2.42 -8.21 -1.23
N TRP A 147 2.20 -8.09 0.08
CA TRP A 147 3.29 -7.93 1.04
C TRP A 147 4.27 -9.10 0.94
N ASN A 148 3.77 -10.35 0.95
CA ASN A 148 4.63 -11.54 0.85
C ASN A 148 5.42 -11.61 -0.46
N ALA A 149 4.84 -11.17 -1.58
CA ALA A 149 5.45 -11.29 -2.90
C ALA A 149 6.44 -10.17 -3.25
N CYS A 150 6.39 -9.02 -2.57
CA CYS A 150 7.13 -7.82 -3.00
C CYS A 150 8.60 -7.76 -2.54
N HIS A 151 9.01 -8.57 -1.56
CA HIS A 151 10.37 -8.52 -1.01
C HIS A 151 11.43 -9.09 -1.97
N ILE A 152 12.47 -8.31 -2.26
CA ILE A 152 13.59 -8.71 -3.15
C ILE A 152 14.97 -8.73 -2.47
N ASP A 153 15.01 -8.45 -1.17
CA ASP A 153 16.20 -8.55 -0.31
C ASP A 153 16.69 -10.00 -0.13
N ALA A 154 15.88 -11.01 -0.49
CA ALA A 154 16.33 -12.40 -0.56
C ALA A 154 17.08 -12.67 -1.88
N GLY A 155 18.41 -12.51 -1.88
CA GLY A 155 19.29 -13.09 -2.90
C GLY A 155 19.51 -12.30 -4.20
N ARG A 156 19.23 -10.99 -4.23
CA ARG A 156 19.44 -10.12 -5.43
C ARG A 156 20.38 -8.92 -5.22
N LEU A 157 21.13 -8.85 -4.12
CA LEU A 157 21.93 -7.69 -3.74
C LEU A 157 23.01 -7.28 -4.75
N ASP A 158 23.53 -8.23 -5.54
CA ASP A 158 24.61 -7.98 -6.51
C ASP A 158 24.12 -7.75 -7.95
N ARG A 159 22.79 -7.63 -8.15
CA ARG A 159 22.20 -7.47 -9.48
C ARG A 159 21.87 -6.01 -9.74
N GLU A 160 22.19 -5.53 -10.93
CA GLU A 160 21.80 -4.22 -11.45
C GLU A 160 21.05 -4.35 -12.78
N GLY A 161 20.29 -3.33 -13.13
CA GLY A 161 19.60 -3.20 -14.41
C GLY A 161 18.07 -3.09 -14.30
N PRO A 162 17.37 -2.93 -15.44
CA PRO A 162 15.95 -2.57 -15.48
C PRO A 162 15.01 -3.52 -14.73
N ALA A 163 15.35 -4.81 -14.68
CA ALA A 163 14.58 -5.81 -13.95
C ALA A 163 14.68 -5.63 -12.43
N VAL A 164 15.81 -5.12 -11.92
CA VAL A 164 16.01 -4.82 -10.50
C VAL A 164 15.34 -3.50 -10.15
N ASP A 165 15.50 -2.46 -10.98
CA ASP A 165 14.83 -1.17 -10.76
C ASP A 165 13.30 -1.33 -10.75
N GLY A 166 12.73 -2.09 -11.70
CA GLY A 166 11.29 -2.38 -11.70
C GLY A 166 10.82 -3.16 -10.46
N ALA A 167 11.65 -4.05 -9.92
CA ALA A 167 11.30 -4.79 -8.71
C ALA A 167 11.42 -3.94 -7.44
N ILE A 168 12.36 -3.00 -7.41
CA ILE A 168 12.47 -1.98 -6.35
C ILE A 168 11.24 -1.08 -6.35
N ASP A 169 10.80 -0.61 -7.51
CA ASP A 169 9.61 0.23 -7.63
C ASP A 169 8.35 -0.49 -7.12
N ILE A 170 8.20 -1.79 -7.45
CA ILE A 170 7.11 -2.63 -6.92
C ILE A 170 7.17 -2.71 -5.40
N TRP A 171 8.36 -2.96 -4.83
CA TRP A 171 8.53 -3.06 -3.39
C TRP A 171 8.19 -1.75 -2.68
N LEU A 172 8.76 -0.63 -3.13
CA LEU A 172 8.54 0.69 -2.52
C LEU A 172 7.09 1.15 -2.64
N SER A 173 6.42 0.90 -3.77
CA SER A 173 5.02 1.26 -3.97
C SER A 173 4.08 0.42 -3.11
N THR A 174 4.33 -0.88 -3.03
CA THR A 174 3.53 -1.81 -2.20
C THR A 174 3.65 -1.46 -0.71
N THR A 175 4.87 -1.26 -0.23
CA THR A 175 5.12 -0.90 1.18
C THR A 175 4.55 0.47 1.53
N ALA A 176 4.62 1.46 0.63
CA ALA A 176 4.00 2.75 0.84
C ALA A 176 2.46 2.66 0.94
N LEU A 177 1.81 1.85 0.08
CA LEU A 177 0.37 1.61 0.18
C LEU A 177 0.01 0.93 1.52
N ILE A 178 0.73 -0.13 1.90
CA ILE A 178 0.55 -0.82 3.18
C ILE A 178 0.68 0.14 4.36
N ALA A 179 1.68 1.02 4.35
CA ALA A 179 1.87 2.03 5.39
C ALA A 179 0.63 2.91 5.55
N LYS A 180 0.09 3.42 4.45
CA LYS A 180 -1.08 4.30 4.45
C LYS A 180 -2.35 3.58 4.89
N LEU A 181 -2.54 2.32 4.46
CA LEU A 181 -3.66 1.49 4.89
C LEU A 181 -3.59 1.18 6.38
N PHE A 182 -2.39 0.89 6.91
CA PHE A 182 -2.18 0.71 8.35
C PHE A 182 -2.47 2.00 9.13
N GLN A 183 -1.96 3.15 8.67
CA GLN A 183 -2.25 4.45 9.28
C GLN A 183 -3.75 4.81 9.28
N ALA A 184 -4.50 4.25 8.33
CA ALA A 184 -5.95 4.39 8.24
C ALA A 184 -6.74 3.34 9.04
N ASP A 185 -6.07 2.51 9.86
CA ASP A 185 -6.65 1.43 10.67
C ASP A 185 -7.33 0.31 9.85
N LEU A 186 -6.86 0.07 8.63
CA LEU A 186 -7.45 -0.93 7.72
C LEU A 186 -6.74 -2.29 7.77
N LEU A 187 -5.57 -2.36 8.41
CA LEU A 187 -4.75 -3.56 8.48
C LEU A 187 -4.72 -4.24 9.85
N GLY A 188 -5.50 -3.78 10.82
CA GLY A 188 -5.64 -4.39 12.15
C GLY A 188 -4.31 -4.89 12.74
N ALA A 189 -4.28 -6.13 13.24
CA ALA A 189 -3.08 -6.75 13.81
C ALA A 189 -1.98 -7.10 12.77
N TYR A 190 -2.30 -7.10 11.47
CA TYR A 190 -1.35 -7.40 10.41
C TYR A 190 -0.39 -6.23 10.17
N GLY A 191 -0.90 -4.99 10.19
CA GLY A 191 -0.09 -3.78 10.01
C GLY A 191 1.16 -3.73 10.89
N PRO A 192 1.03 -3.72 12.23
CA PRO A 192 2.19 -3.64 13.12
C PRO A 192 3.09 -4.88 13.02
N LEU A 193 2.53 -6.06 12.76
CA LEU A 193 3.30 -7.29 12.53
C LEU A 193 4.21 -7.17 11.31
N TRP A 194 3.67 -6.76 10.15
CA TRP A 194 4.41 -6.66 8.90
C TRP A 194 5.47 -5.57 8.93
N LEU A 195 5.13 -4.39 9.45
CA LEU A 195 6.08 -3.29 9.61
C LEU A 195 7.24 -3.73 10.51
N THR A 196 6.95 -4.35 11.66
CA THR A 196 7.97 -4.89 12.56
C THR A 196 8.87 -5.92 11.87
N TYR A 197 8.27 -6.83 11.10
CA TYR A 197 9.03 -7.83 10.36
C TYR A 197 9.99 -7.21 9.33
N ASP A 198 9.55 -6.18 8.61
CA ASP A 198 10.38 -5.47 7.63
C ASP A 198 11.52 -4.70 8.32
N PHE A 199 11.28 -4.09 9.49
CA PHE A 199 12.33 -3.50 10.33
C PHE A 199 13.36 -4.53 10.79
N ILE A 200 12.91 -5.71 11.23
CA ILE A 200 13.79 -6.83 11.61
C ILE A 200 14.62 -7.29 10.41
N ARG A 201 14.02 -7.41 9.22
CA ARG A 201 14.76 -7.76 8.00
C ARG A 201 15.81 -6.71 7.66
N ALA A 202 15.44 -5.45 7.66
CA ALA A 202 16.33 -4.35 7.32
C ALA A 202 17.53 -4.25 8.29
N PHE A 203 17.31 -4.45 9.59
CA PHE A 203 18.33 -4.12 10.60
C PHE A 203 18.92 -5.31 11.37
N LYS A 204 18.35 -6.51 11.25
CA LYS A 204 18.82 -7.70 11.99
C LYS A 204 19.13 -8.90 11.11
N THR A 205 18.23 -9.30 10.21
CA THR A 205 18.37 -10.61 9.52
C THR A 205 18.93 -10.52 8.11
N HIS A 206 18.57 -9.49 7.32
CA HIS A 206 19.04 -9.31 5.94
C HIS A 206 19.85 -8.02 5.84
N THR A 207 20.98 -7.99 6.53
CA THR A 207 21.83 -6.79 6.66
C THR A 207 22.93 -6.70 5.63
N ASP A 208 23.07 -7.73 4.80
CA ASP A 208 24.07 -7.81 3.74
C ASP A 208 23.91 -6.68 2.71
N GLY A 209 25.04 -6.30 2.11
CA GLY A 209 25.10 -5.27 1.07
C GLY A 209 25.44 -3.86 1.60
N ASP A 210 26.17 -3.12 0.78
CA ASP A 210 26.61 -1.75 1.08
C ASP A 210 25.47 -0.77 0.77
N TYR A 211 24.82 -0.22 1.79
CA TYR A 211 23.73 0.75 1.62
C TYR A 211 24.19 2.08 0.98
N THR A 212 25.50 2.33 0.87
CA THR A 212 26.02 3.48 0.13
C THR A 212 26.05 3.26 -1.38
N LYS A 213 25.94 2.00 -1.84
CA LYS A 213 26.07 1.64 -3.26
C LYS A 213 24.91 0.81 -3.81
N HIS A 214 24.42 -0.16 -3.05
CA HIS A 214 23.54 -1.21 -3.56
C HIS A 214 22.07 -0.75 -3.57
N PRO A 215 21.42 -0.62 -4.74
CA PRO A 215 20.05 -0.08 -4.84
C PRO A 215 19.01 -0.89 -4.07
N VAL A 216 19.13 -2.23 -4.05
CA VAL A 216 18.21 -3.10 -3.30
C VAL A 216 18.30 -2.84 -1.80
N ARG A 217 19.53 -2.65 -1.29
CA ARG A 217 19.75 -2.36 0.13
C ARG A 217 19.22 -0.96 0.48
N GLN A 218 19.41 0.02 -0.40
CA GLN A 218 18.86 1.36 -0.25
C GLN A 218 17.33 1.34 -0.22
N ALA A 219 16.69 0.58 -1.11
CA ALA A 219 15.24 0.41 -1.16
C ALA A 219 14.69 -0.24 0.12
N GLN A 220 15.35 -1.27 0.64
CA GLN A 220 14.96 -1.91 1.90
C GLN A 220 14.97 -0.92 3.08
N ILE A 221 16.01 -0.08 3.18
CA ILE A 221 16.10 0.96 4.22
C ILE A 221 15.04 2.05 3.99
N LEU A 222 14.83 2.44 2.74
CA LEU A 222 13.83 3.44 2.38
C LEU A 222 12.41 2.97 2.72
N ALA A 223 12.09 1.69 2.50
CA ALA A 223 10.79 1.11 2.86
C ALA A 223 10.50 1.29 4.36
N VAL A 224 11.45 0.93 5.24
CA VAL A 224 11.26 1.08 6.69
C VAL A 224 11.27 2.55 7.15
N ALA A 225 12.04 3.42 6.50
CA ALA A 225 11.96 4.86 6.74
C ALA A 225 10.57 5.41 6.34
N ASN A 226 10.03 5.00 5.20
CA ASN A 226 8.71 5.41 4.74
C ASN A 226 7.59 4.91 5.66
N TYR A 227 7.72 3.74 6.30
CA TYR A 227 6.76 3.31 7.32
C TYR A 227 6.65 4.32 8.47
N ILE A 228 7.76 4.87 8.96
CA ILE A 228 7.71 5.92 10.00
C ILE A 228 7.11 7.21 9.45
N LEU A 229 7.50 7.61 8.25
CA LEU A 229 7.04 8.87 7.67
C LEU A 229 5.53 8.86 7.42
N LEU A 230 5.01 7.74 6.92
CA LEU A 230 3.60 7.59 6.53
C LEU A 230 2.69 7.08 7.64
N ALA A 231 3.20 6.21 8.52
CA ALA A 231 2.41 5.49 9.51
C ALA A 231 3.00 5.52 10.94
N GLY A 232 3.96 6.41 11.18
CA GLY A 232 4.70 6.47 12.43
C GLY A 232 3.80 6.70 13.64
N GLU A 233 2.75 7.52 13.50
CA GLU A 233 1.80 7.80 14.58
C GLU A 233 1.11 6.51 15.06
N ALA A 234 0.52 5.74 14.14
CA ALA A 234 -0.10 4.46 14.46
C ALA A 234 0.93 3.46 15.01
N PHE A 235 2.09 3.35 14.36
CA PHE A 235 3.14 2.41 14.76
C PHE A 235 3.72 2.71 16.15
N ALA A 236 3.85 3.99 16.52
CA ALA A 236 4.30 4.39 17.84
C ALA A 236 3.28 4.08 18.94
N GLN A 237 1.97 4.21 18.65
CA GLN A 237 0.94 3.77 19.59
C GLN A 237 1.05 2.27 19.86
N ASP A 238 1.25 1.49 18.80
CA ASP A 238 1.54 0.07 18.97
C ASP A 238 2.82 -0.14 19.77
N ALA A 239 3.92 0.54 19.49
CA ALA A 239 5.18 0.35 20.24
C ALA A 239 5.10 0.68 21.74
N LYS A 240 4.14 1.52 22.15
CA LYS A 240 3.92 1.91 23.56
C LYS A 240 3.07 0.91 24.34
N ILE A 241 2.26 0.12 23.65
CA ILE A 241 1.42 -0.90 24.30
C ILE A 241 2.29 -2.12 24.60
N SER A 242 2.44 -2.50 25.86
CA SER A 242 3.07 -3.77 26.22
C SER A 242 2.00 -4.83 26.40
N SER A 243 2.05 -5.90 25.61
CA SER A 243 1.18 -7.08 25.79
C SER A 243 1.98 -8.37 25.58
N PRO A 244 1.93 -9.31 26.54
CA PRO A 244 2.59 -10.61 26.40
C PRO A 244 1.98 -11.50 25.31
N GLU A 245 0.80 -11.15 24.78
CA GLU A 245 0.14 -11.89 23.70
C GLU A 245 0.58 -11.44 22.30
N ARG A 246 1.44 -10.42 22.20
CA ARG A 246 1.97 -9.95 20.92
C ARG A 246 2.84 -11.00 20.25
N ARG A 247 2.68 -11.09 18.94
CA ARG A 247 3.43 -12.01 18.07
C ARG A 247 4.61 -11.33 17.37
N TYR A 248 4.96 -10.11 17.74
CA TYR A 248 5.99 -9.31 17.09
C TYR A 248 6.78 -8.48 18.11
N ASP A 249 8.09 -8.36 17.87
CA ASP A 249 9.06 -7.68 18.75
C ASP A 249 9.05 -6.16 18.53
N LEU A 250 7.91 -5.53 18.81
CA LEU A 250 7.75 -4.09 18.78
C LEU A 250 7.69 -3.54 20.21
N ASP A 251 8.83 -3.07 20.68
CA ASP A 251 9.04 -2.54 22.03
C ASP A 251 9.98 -1.32 22.00
N ALA A 252 10.21 -0.71 23.17
CA ALA A 252 11.08 0.45 23.31
C ALA A 252 12.54 0.17 22.91
N GLU A 253 13.04 -1.05 23.16
CA GLU A 253 14.42 -1.42 22.82
C GLU A 253 14.62 -1.47 21.31
N ASN A 254 13.71 -2.13 20.59
CA ASN A 254 13.70 -2.21 19.14
C ASN A 254 13.44 -0.85 18.51
N TRP A 255 12.49 -0.07 19.03
CA TRP A 255 12.24 1.29 18.57
C TRP A 255 13.50 2.15 18.62
N LYS A 256 14.21 2.13 19.77
CA LYS A 256 15.47 2.85 19.96
C LYS A 256 16.58 2.36 19.02
N LEU A 257 16.71 1.04 18.88
CA LEU A 257 17.70 0.43 17.98
C LEU A 257 17.48 0.86 16.53
N TRP A 258 16.25 0.76 16.03
CA TRP A 258 15.92 1.09 14.65
C TRP A 258 16.09 2.59 14.38
N ALA A 259 15.69 3.45 15.31
CA ALA A 259 15.95 4.88 15.21
C ALA A 259 17.46 5.19 15.14
N SER A 260 18.27 4.53 15.97
CA SER A 260 19.73 4.67 15.93
C SER A 260 20.32 4.21 14.58
N LYS A 261 19.77 3.16 13.97
CA LYS A 261 20.21 2.66 12.67
C LYS A 261 19.86 3.63 11.54
N LEU A 262 18.66 4.21 11.55
CA LEU A 262 18.28 5.26 10.60
C LEU A 262 19.21 6.47 10.69
N LYS A 263 19.55 6.89 11.92
CA LYS A 263 20.51 7.96 12.15
C LYS A 263 21.90 7.62 11.59
N GLU A 264 22.45 6.45 11.94
CA GLU A 264 23.75 5.97 11.44
C GLU A 264 23.81 6.03 9.91
N ILE A 265 22.75 5.57 9.25
CA ILE A 265 22.66 5.60 7.79
C ILE A 265 22.64 7.04 7.28
N SER A 266 21.81 7.92 7.85
CA SER A 266 21.74 9.33 7.46
C SER A 266 23.07 10.08 7.61
N ASP A 267 23.86 9.74 8.63
CA ASP A 267 25.18 10.33 8.87
C ASP A 267 26.23 9.82 7.86
N THR A 268 26.01 8.64 7.28
CA THR A 268 26.98 7.93 6.43
C THR A 268 26.72 8.12 4.94
N VAL A 269 25.46 8.16 4.50
CA VAL A 269 25.14 8.27 3.06
C VAL A 269 25.32 9.69 2.54
N ASN A 270 25.75 9.80 1.28
CA ASN A 270 25.87 11.08 0.60
C ASN A 270 24.50 11.64 0.19
N GLU A 271 24.45 12.94 -0.11
CA GLU A 271 23.22 13.64 -0.52
C GLU A 271 22.70 13.22 -1.90
N ASP A 272 23.56 12.65 -2.75
CA ASP A 272 23.25 12.22 -4.12
C ASP A 272 22.70 10.78 -4.21
N VAL A 273 22.57 10.09 -3.07
CA VAL A 273 21.97 8.75 -3.03
C VAL A 273 20.50 8.81 -3.44
N ARG A 274 20.06 7.77 -4.16
CA ARG A 274 18.71 7.64 -4.73
C ARG A 274 17.60 7.95 -3.70
N TRP A 275 16.51 8.53 -4.19
CA TRP A 275 15.28 8.82 -3.45
C TRP A 275 15.43 9.72 -2.21
N ASP A 276 16.47 10.56 -2.14
CA ASP A 276 16.77 11.36 -0.94
C ASP A 276 16.89 10.46 0.30
N LEU A 277 17.59 9.32 0.18
CA LEU A 277 17.69 8.36 1.28
C LEU A 277 18.20 9.02 2.55
N LYS A 278 19.18 9.93 2.43
CA LYS A 278 19.71 10.72 3.55
C LYS A 278 18.64 11.52 4.27
N GLY A 279 17.89 12.36 3.52
CA GLY A 279 16.86 13.22 4.10
C GLY A 279 15.70 12.42 4.66
N LYS A 280 15.34 11.30 4.02
CA LYS A 280 14.26 10.41 4.47
C LYS A 280 14.61 9.67 5.75
N THR A 281 15.81 9.11 5.88
CA THR A 281 16.24 8.41 7.10
C THR A 281 16.43 9.39 8.25
N GLN A 282 16.96 10.59 8.00
CA GLN A 282 17.05 11.64 9.02
C GLN A 282 15.67 12.05 9.55
N LYS A 283 14.71 12.36 8.66
CA LYS A 283 13.34 12.72 9.05
C LYS A 283 12.64 11.58 9.78
N ALA A 284 12.84 10.34 9.35
CA ALA A 284 12.29 9.18 10.01
C ALA A 284 12.88 9.03 11.43
N TYR A 285 14.19 9.18 11.59
CA TYR A 285 14.84 9.19 12.91
C TYR A 285 14.24 10.28 13.83
N GLU A 286 14.16 11.52 13.36
CA GLU A 286 13.60 12.65 14.12
C GLU A 286 12.15 12.35 14.56
N LYS A 287 11.32 11.87 13.63
CA LYS A 287 9.93 11.48 13.91
C LYS A 287 9.85 10.32 14.92
N MET A 288 10.74 9.32 14.85
CA MET A 288 10.77 8.24 15.84
C MET A 288 11.09 8.75 17.26
N VAL A 289 12.03 9.70 17.37
CA VAL A 289 12.38 10.33 18.66
C VAL A 289 11.23 11.17 19.19
N GLU A 290 10.56 11.93 18.33
CA GLU A 290 9.40 12.76 18.69
C GLU A 290 8.21 11.92 19.16
N LEU A 291 7.93 10.80 18.46
CA LEU A 291 6.74 10.00 18.72
C LEU A 291 6.85 9.12 19.97
N TYR A 292 8.06 8.70 20.37
CA TYR A 292 8.28 7.86 21.57
C TYR A 292 9.55 8.29 22.33
N PRO A 293 9.59 9.51 22.89
CA PRO A 293 10.78 10.05 23.54
C PRO A 293 11.20 9.25 24.79
N GLU A 294 10.24 8.62 25.47
CA GLU A 294 10.49 7.80 26.66
C GLU A 294 11.41 6.60 26.35
N ALA A 295 11.35 6.04 25.14
CA ALA A 295 12.24 4.96 24.71
C ALA A 295 13.72 5.38 24.64
N PHE A 296 14.00 6.69 24.54
CA PHE A 296 15.35 7.24 24.45
C PHE A 296 15.87 7.79 25.77
N SER A 297 15.00 7.93 26.76
CA SER A 297 15.38 8.34 28.10
C SER A 297 16.15 7.21 28.78
N SER A 298 17.32 7.50 29.34
CA SER A 298 18.09 6.53 30.10
C SER A 298 17.30 6.14 31.35
N ASN A 299 16.96 4.85 31.50
CA ASN A 299 16.76 4.25 32.82
C ASN A 299 18.11 3.85 33.41
#